data_AF-Q53WD1-F1
#
_entry.id   AF-Q53WD1-F1
#
_cell.length_a   1.000
_cell.length_b   1.000
_cell.length_c   1.000
_cell.angle_alpha   90.00
_cell.angle_beta   90.00
_cell.angle_gamma   90.00
#
_symmetry.space_group_name_H-M   'P 1'
#
loop_
_entity.id
_entity.type
_entity.pdbx_description
1 polymer ?
#
loop_
_entity_poly.entity_id
_entity_poly.type
_entity_poly.pdbx_seq_one_letter_code
_entity_poly.pdbx_strand_id
1 'polypeptide(L)'
;MGLSALLLFLPQGLPAALLAGALVGAGFAGVRVTGEVVMAKVIDLDAERTETHREGAYYSLVGLLGRAAGALVGLAFALLTPLFGYVSGENPGPNPEAAFRFLVAVVPGTAILLAYALTALFPHEVKE
;
A
#
# COMPACT_ATOMS: atom_id res chain seq x y z
N MET A 1 -4.86 -8.42 -1.75
CA MET A 1 -3.93 -7.76 -0.82
C MET A 1 -4.66 -7.08 0.34
N GLY A 2 -5.65 -6.22 0.13
CA GLY A 2 -6.34 -5.52 1.23
C GLY A 2 -6.95 -6.44 2.29
N LEU A 3 -7.74 -7.44 1.86
CA LEU A 3 -8.31 -8.44 2.77
C LEU A 3 -7.25 -9.29 3.48
N SER A 4 -6.20 -9.72 2.77
CA SER A 4 -5.12 -10.50 3.37
C SER A 4 -4.26 -9.70 4.36
N ALA A 5 -4.09 -8.39 4.16
CA ALA A 5 -3.41 -7.52 5.11
C ALA A 5 -4.18 -7.43 6.43
N LEU A 6 -5.51 -7.36 6.39
CA LEU A 6 -6.35 -7.40 7.59
C LEU A 6 -6.25 -8.74 8.34
N LEU A 7 -6.01 -9.84 7.63
CA LEU A 7 -5.80 -11.15 8.26
C LEU A 7 -4.55 -11.17 9.15
N LEU A 8 -3.56 -10.28 8.96
CA LEU A 8 -2.40 -10.18 9.86
C LEU A 8 -2.75 -9.72 11.28
N PHE A 9 -3.98 -9.25 11.51
CA PHE A 9 -4.44 -8.86 12.84
C PHE A 9 -4.80 -10.06 13.74
N LEU A 10 -5.14 -11.22 13.14
CA LEU A 10 -5.64 -12.41 13.86
C LEU A 10 -4.57 -13.37 14.43
N PRO A 11 -3.40 -13.57 13.81
CA PRO A 11 -2.43 -14.58 14.25
C PRO A 11 -1.89 -14.34 15.66
N GLN A 12 -2.07 -15.33 16.54
CA GLN A 12 -1.49 -15.38 17.89
C GLN A 12 -0.24 -16.26 17.99
N GLY A 13 0.29 -16.72 16.85
CA GLY A 13 1.46 -17.61 16.80
C GLY A 13 2.19 -17.55 15.47
N LEU A 14 3.47 -17.90 15.50
CA LEU A 14 4.38 -17.81 14.36
C LEU A 14 3.90 -18.57 13.11
N PRO A 15 3.40 -19.82 13.19
CA PRO A 15 2.96 -20.54 12.00
C PRO A 15 1.78 -19.87 11.28
N ALA A 16 0.79 -19.38 12.04
CA ALA A 16 -0.35 -18.64 11.48
C ALA A 16 0.09 -17.30 10.88
N ALA A 17 1.05 -16.61 11.51
CA ALA A 17 1.60 -15.36 10.99
C ALA A 17 2.36 -15.57 9.67
N LEU A 18 3.11 -16.68 9.53
CA LEU A 18 3.79 -17.03 8.29
C LEU A 18 2.82 -17.27 7.14
N LEU A 19 1.73 -18.01 7.39
CA LEU A 19 0.70 -18.27 6.38
C LEU A 19 0.00 -16.98 5.94
N ALA A 20 -0.41 -16.14 6.91
CA ALA A 20 -1.01 -14.84 6.60
C ALA A 20 -0.03 -13.94 5.84
N GLY A 21 1.24 -13.91 6.24
CA GLY A 21 2.31 -13.17 5.57
C GLY A 21 2.51 -13.64 4.13
N ALA A 22 2.48 -14.95 3.87
CA ALA A 22 2.58 -15.50 2.51
C ALA A 22 1.41 -15.05 1.63
N LEU A 23 0.19 -15.03 2.15
CA LEU A 23 -1.00 -14.54 1.42
C LEU A 23 -0.92 -13.02 1.14
N VAL A 24 -0.37 -12.25 2.08
CA VAL A 24 -0.08 -10.82 1.86
C VAL A 24 0.97 -10.64 0.77
N GLY A 25 2.07 -11.40 0.85
CA GLY A 25 3.16 -11.37 -0.13
C GLY A 25 2.70 -11.72 -1.54
N ALA A 26 1.89 -12.77 -1.70
CA ALA A 26 1.30 -13.14 -2.97
C ALA A 26 0.40 -12.01 -3.53
N GLY A 27 -0.42 -11.40 -2.67
CA GLY A 27 -1.24 -10.26 -3.06
C GLY A 27 -0.42 -9.02 -3.44
N PHE A 28 0.67 -8.77 -2.72
CA PHE A 28 1.58 -7.65 -2.96
C PHE A 28 2.32 -7.80 -4.29
N ALA A 29 2.78 -9.01 -4.61
CA ALA A 29 3.44 -9.30 -5.89
C ALA A 29 2.55 -8.93 -7.08
N GLY A 30 1.26 -9.32 -7.03
CA GLY A 30 0.30 -8.95 -8.07
C GLY A 30 0.15 -7.44 -8.24
N VAL A 31 -0.06 -6.71 -7.14
CA VAL A 31 -0.22 -5.24 -7.18
C VAL A 31 1.03 -4.56 -7.75
N ARG A 32 2.23 -5.01 -7.37
CA ARG A 32 3.49 -4.43 -7.87
C ARG A 32 3.67 -4.70 -9.36
N VAL A 33 3.51 -5.93 -9.81
CA VAL A 33 3.70 -6.28 -11.23
C VAL A 33 2.68 -5.58 -12.12
N THR A 34 1.40 -5.58 -11.74
CA THR A 34 0.36 -4.90 -12.53
C THR A 34 0.62 -3.41 -12.65
N GLY A 35 1.08 -2.75 -11.57
CA GLY A 35 1.43 -1.33 -11.60
C GLY A 35 2.52 -0.99 -12.61
N GLU A 36 3.60 -1.77 -12.66
CA GLU A 36 4.69 -1.57 -13.62
C GLU A 36 4.23 -1.84 -15.07
N VAL A 37 3.44 -2.90 -15.30
CA VAL A 37 2.93 -3.24 -16.65
C VAL A 37 1.98 -2.15 -17.18
N VAL A 38 1.08 -1.64 -16.34
CA VAL A 38 0.18 -0.54 -16.72
C VAL A 38 0.97 0.72 -17.03
N MET A 39 1.98 1.05 -16.22
CA MET A 39 2.84 2.21 -16.45
C MET A 39 3.61 2.08 -17.76
N ALA A 40 4.23 0.93 -18.02
CA ALA A 40 4.93 0.66 -19.28
C ALA A 40 4.00 0.85 -20.49
N LYS A 41 2.78 0.29 -20.43
CA LYS A 41 1.80 0.45 -21.52
C LYS A 41 1.42 1.93 -21.76
N VAL A 42 1.30 2.73 -20.70
CA VAL A 42 1.02 4.17 -20.82
C VAL A 42 2.19 4.90 -21.48
N ILE A 43 3.42 4.57 -21.07
CA ILE A 43 4.65 5.14 -21.64
C ILE A 43 4.76 4.80 -23.13
N ASP A 44 4.54 3.53 -23.50
CA ASP A 44 4.60 3.07 -24.90
C ASP A 44 3.56 3.80 -25.76
N LEU A 45 2.31 3.91 -25.27
CA LEU A 45 1.23 4.60 -26.00
C LEU A 45 1.50 6.11 -26.16
N ASP A 46 2.12 6.75 -25.17
CA ASP A 46 2.52 8.16 -25.27
C ASP A 46 3.65 8.36 -26.28
N ALA A 47 4.63 7.46 -26.29
CA ALA A 47 5.72 7.48 -27.25
C ALA A 47 5.22 7.29 -28.69
N GLU A 48 4.29 6.36 -28.93
CA GLU A 48 3.67 6.14 -30.24
C GLU A 48 2.90 7.37 -30.76
N ARG A 49 2.21 8.09 -29.87
CA ARG A 49 1.37 9.26 -30.25
C ARG A 49 2.15 10.54 -30.40
N THR A 50 3.20 10.73 -29.59
CA THR A 50 3.94 12.00 -29.53
C THR A 50 5.29 11.94 -30.24
N GLU A 51 5.73 10.75 -30.65
CA GLU A 51 7.08 10.48 -31.20
C GLU A 51 8.22 10.92 -30.25
N THR A 52 7.93 11.08 -28.95
CA THR A 52 8.91 11.51 -27.96
C THR A 52 8.97 10.55 -26.78
N HIS A 53 10.19 10.14 -26.41
CA HIS A 53 10.42 9.30 -25.24
C HIS A 53 10.45 10.16 -23.96
N ARG A 54 9.45 9.99 -23.10
CA ARG A 54 9.29 10.74 -21.83
C ARG A 54 9.29 9.86 -20.59
N GLU A 55 9.85 8.66 -20.70
CA GLU A 55 9.88 7.63 -19.65
C GLU A 55 10.41 8.17 -18.32
N GLY A 56 11.48 8.98 -18.38
CA GLY A 56 12.06 9.64 -17.22
C GLY A 56 11.09 10.56 -16.48
N ALA A 57 10.18 11.24 -17.20
CA ALA A 57 9.15 12.09 -16.58
C ALA A 57 8.08 11.24 -15.87
N TYR A 58 7.61 10.16 -16.50
CA TYR A 58 6.67 9.22 -15.89
C TYR A 58 7.25 8.60 -14.61
N TYR A 59 8.47 8.05 -14.68
CA TYR A 59 9.11 7.46 -13.49
C TYR A 59 9.44 8.51 -12.42
N SER A 60 9.76 9.74 -12.80
CA SER A 60 9.99 10.83 -11.83
C SER A 60 8.73 11.18 -11.05
N LEU A 61 7.56 11.20 -11.71
CA LEU A 61 6.27 11.43 -11.05
C LEU A 61 5.94 10.29 -10.07
N VAL A 62 6.12 9.03 -10.49
CA VAL A 62 5.94 7.87 -9.60
C VAL A 62 6.87 7.96 -8.39
N GLY A 63 8.14 8.31 -8.61
CA GLY A 63 9.11 8.50 -7.54
C GLY A 63 8.77 9.64 -6.58
N LEU A 64 8.20 10.75 -7.08
CA LEU A 64 7.71 11.85 -6.24
C LEU A 64 6.53 11.40 -5.37
N LEU A 65 5.55 10.71 -5.97
CA LEU A 65 4.40 10.17 -5.24
C LEU A 65 4.83 9.15 -4.19
N GLY A 66 5.82 8.31 -4.49
CA GLY A 66 6.42 7.39 -3.52
C GLY A 66 7.04 8.10 -2.31
N ARG A 67 7.68 9.26 -2.50
CA ARG A 67 8.20 10.09 -1.39
C ARG A 67 7.06 10.72 -0.59
N ALA A 68 6.02 11.22 -1.25
CA ALA A 68 4.84 11.75 -0.58
C ALA A 68 4.15 10.68 0.29
N ALA A 69 4.14 9.41 -0.15
CA ALA A 69 3.64 8.30 0.65
C ALA A 69 4.43 8.11 1.97
N GLY A 70 5.71 8.50 2.01
CA GLY A 70 6.50 8.51 3.25
C GLY A 70 5.90 9.42 4.33
N ALA A 71 5.31 10.56 3.96
CA ALA A 71 4.61 11.42 4.89
C ALA A 71 3.35 10.73 5.46
N LEU A 72 2.61 9.99 4.64
CA LEU A 72 1.45 9.21 5.09
C LEU A 72 1.86 8.10 6.06
N VAL A 73 3.01 7.44 5.83
CA VAL A 73 3.56 6.46 6.78
C VAL A 73 3.91 7.14 8.11
N GLY A 74 4.52 8.32 8.09
CA GLY A 74 4.79 9.11 9.29
C GLY A 74 3.52 9.47 10.06
N LEU A 75 2.46 9.90 9.36
CA LEU A 75 1.16 10.16 9.96
C LEU A 75 0.53 8.90 10.56
N ALA A 76 0.60 7.76 9.86
CA ALA A 76 0.11 6.48 10.38
C ALA A 76 0.84 6.08 11.67
N PHE A 77 2.14 6.34 11.75
CA PHE A 77 2.92 6.11 12.97
C PHE A 77 2.54 7.09 14.09
N ALA A 78 2.30 8.36 13.76
CA ALA A 78 1.86 9.39 14.71
C ALA A 78 0.50 9.07 15.35
N LEU A 79 -0.36 8.30 14.67
CA LEU A 79 -1.63 7.82 15.23
C LEU A 79 -1.45 6.81 16.36
N LEU A 80 -0.29 6.17 16.50
CA LEU A 80 -0.05 5.19 17.56
C LEU A 80 -0.01 5.82 18.96
N THR A 81 0.45 7.07 19.06
CA THR A 81 0.49 7.80 20.35
C THR A 81 -0.91 8.06 20.91
N PRO A 82 -1.85 8.71 20.20
CA PRO A 82 -3.19 8.96 20.75
C PRO A 82 -4.05 7.70 20.88
N LEU A 83 -3.84 6.67 20.03
CA LEU A 83 -4.67 5.46 20.05
C LEU A 83 -4.18 4.39 21.04
N PHE A 84 -2.87 4.25 21.21
CA PHE A 84 -2.25 3.16 21.98
C PHE A 84 -1.29 3.64 23.06
N GLY A 85 -1.02 4.94 23.17
CA GLY A 85 -0.03 5.48 24.11
C GLY A 85 1.42 5.16 23.73
N TYR A 86 1.68 4.76 22.48
CA TYR A 86 3.02 4.41 22.02
C TYR A 86 3.85 5.68 21.81
N VAL A 87 4.99 5.78 22.51
CA VAL A 87 5.92 6.92 22.38
C VAL A 87 7.25 6.47 21.77
N SER A 88 7.82 5.39 22.28
CA SER A 88 9.09 4.84 21.81
C SER A 88 9.22 3.36 22.16
N GLY A 89 10.29 2.69 21.70
CA GLY A 89 10.58 1.31 22.11
C GLY A 89 10.84 1.17 23.62
N GLU A 90 11.36 2.22 24.27
CA GLU A 90 11.57 2.26 25.73
C GLU A 90 10.27 2.58 26.49
N ASN A 91 9.37 3.33 25.87
CA ASN A 91 8.04 3.62 26.40
C ASN A 91 6.93 3.19 25.41
N PRO A 92 6.66 1.88 25.32
CA PRO A 92 5.74 1.32 24.34
C PRO A 92 4.25 1.54 24.64
N GLY A 93 3.92 2.12 25.79
CA GLY A 93 2.54 2.20 26.27
C GLY A 93 1.98 0.85 26.78
N PRO A 94 0.69 0.80 27.12
CA PRO A 94 0.05 -0.35 27.76
C PRO A 94 -0.14 -1.57 26.85
N ASN A 95 -0.19 -1.38 25.52
CA ASN A 95 -0.43 -2.48 24.58
C ASN A 95 0.35 -2.30 23.25
N PRO A 96 1.68 -2.52 23.26
CA PRO A 96 2.51 -2.41 22.05
C PRO A 96 2.14 -3.41 20.96
N GLU A 97 1.72 -4.61 21.32
CA GLU A 97 1.35 -5.66 20.36
C GLU A 97 0.19 -5.20 19.48
N ALA A 98 -0.87 -4.64 20.09
CA ALA A 98 -2.00 -4.11 19.35
C ALA A 98 -1.63 -2.90 18.49
N ALA A 99 -0.72 -2.03 18.97
CA ALA A 99 -0.27 -0.86 18.23
C ALA A 99 0.41 -1.25 16.90
N PHE A 100 1.35 -2.20 16.95
CA PHE A 100 2.05 -2.66 15.74
C PHE A 100 1.16 -3.53 14.84
N ARG A 101 0.26 -4.34 15.40
CA ARG A 101 -0.75 -5.06 14.60
C ARG A 101 -1.67 -4.10 13.86
N PHE A 102 -2.11 -3.03 14.51
CA PHE A 102 -2.89 -1.97 13.86
C PHE A 102 -2.11 -1.32 12.70
N LEU A 103 -0.84 -0.95 12.94
CA LEU A 103 0.01 -0.33 11.93
C LEU A 103 0.24 -1.23 10.71
N VAL A 104 0.49 -2.52 10.91
CA VAL A 104 0.86 -3.46 9.83
C VAL A 104 -0.36 -4.07 9.14
N ALA A 105 -1.50 -4.18 9.80
CA ALA A 105 -2.70 -4.80 9.23
C ALA A 105 -3.75 -3.77 8.79
N VAL A 106 -4.15 -2.88 9.70
CA VAL A 106 -5.31 -2.00 9.51
C VAL A 106 -4.98 -0.86 8.56
N VAL A 107 -3.84 -0.20 8.74
CA VAL A 107 -3.44 0.94 7.88
C VAL A 107 -3.30 0.53 6.40
N PRO A 108 -2.47 -0.46 6.01
CA PRO A 108 -2.37 -0.86 4.61
C PRO A 108 -3.66 -1.52 4.10
N GLY A 109 -4.37 -2.30 4.94
CA GLY A 109 -5.64 -2.92 4.58
C GLY A 109 -6.70 -1.90 4.18
N THR A 110 -6.91 -0.88 5.02
CA THR A 110 -7.87 0.21 4.75
C THR A 110 -7.48 1.07 3.56
N ALA A 111 -6.19 1.41 3.42
CA ALA A 111 -5.71 2.17 2.26
C ALA A 111 -5.98 1.45 0.93
N ILE A 112 -5.74 0.14 0.87
CA ILE A 112 -5.99 -0.65 -0.34
C ILE A 112 -7.49 -0.81 -0.62
N LEU A 113 -8.31 -1.01 0.41
CA LEU A 113 -9.76 -1.08 0.26
C LEU A 113 -10.33 0.24 -0.23
N LEU A 114 -9.84 1.38 0.27
CA LEU A 114 -10.20 2.70 -0.22
C LEU A 114 -9.78 2.89 -1.68
N ALA A 115 -8.55 2.52 -2.04
CA ALA A 115 -8.07 2.59 -3.42
C ALA A 115 -8.92 1.73 -4.37
N TYR A 116 -9.33 0.53 -3.93
CA TYR A 116 -10.25 -0.33 -4.67
C TYR A 116 -11.63 0.31 -4.83
N ALA A 117 -12.20 0.85 -3.75
CA ALA A 117 -13.50 1.51 -3.78
C ALA A 117 -13.49 2.74 -4.72
N LEU A 118 -12.45 3.56 -4.67
CA LEU A 118 -12.28 4.70 -5.57
C LEU A 118 -12.17 4.24 -7.03
N THR A 119 -11.38 3.20 -7.30
CA THR A 119 -11.26 2.62 -8.65
C THR A 119 -12.59 2.07 -9.15
N ALA A 120 -13.40 1.45 -8.29
CA ALA A 120 -14.71 0.92 -8.65
C ALA A 120 -15.74 2.03 -8.97
N LEU A 121 -15.52 3.24 -8.46
CA LEU A 121 -16.34 4.42 -8.76
C LEU A 121 -15.92 5.13 -10.05
N PHE A 122 -14.75 4.81 -10.60
CA PHE A 122 -14.33 5.37 -11.88
C PHE A 122 -15.17 4.77 -13.02
N PRO A 123 -15.88 5.58 -13.81
CA PRO A 123 -16.64 5.09 -14.95
C PRO A 123 -15.67 4.45 -15.95
N HIS A 124 -15.90 3.17 -16.25
CA HIS A 124 -15.18 2.45 -17.29
C HIS A 124 -15.60 2.96 -18.68
N GLU A 125 -15.17 4.16 -19.05
CA GLU A 125 -15.25 4.67 -20.42
C GLU A 125 -13.89 4.54 -21.09
N VAL A 126 -13.58 3.32 -21.52
CA VAL A 126 -12.72 3.12 -22.69
C VAL A 126 -13.53 2.28 -23.65
N LYS A 127 -14.37 2.96 -24.45
CA LYS A 127 -14.84 2.39 -25.72
C LYS A 127 -13.61 2.36 -26.63
N GLU A 128 -13.24 1.15 -27.05
CA GLU A 128 -12.39 0.94 -28.22
C GLU A 128 -13.01 1.61 -29.46
#